data_AF-A0A1M6N7T3-F1
#
_entry.id   AF-A0A1M6N7T3-F1
#
_cell.length_a   1.000
_cell.length_b   1.000
_cell.length_c   1.000
_cell.angle_alpha   90.00
_cell.angle_beta   90.00
_cell.angle_gamma   90.00
#
_symmetry.space_group_name_H-M   'P 1'
#
loop_
_entity.id
_entity.type
_entity.pdbx_description
1 polymer ?
#
loop_
_entity_poly.entity_id
_entity_poly.type
_entity_poly.pdbx_seq_one_letter_code
_entity_poly.pdbx_strand_id
1 'polypeptide(L)'
;MAEEILKRLTLPVRKKTERILKLNEEKKEISNKIFISGILLFISSIYIILNSMIYFNALVPLYVFGYIEPIRGLKILDKFFLITLICISTYLYFISQKNKSIINQFENLRISLMKDIGTSFCLCDFECKCKDYFGGRDIKEIYLEMMEGEGIDLII
;
A
#
# COMPACT_ATOMS: atom_id res chain seq x y z
N MET A 1 10.21 20.90 12.06
CA MET A 1 10.18 21.72 10.83
C MET A 1 8.92 21.44 9.99
N ALA A 2 8.67 20.20 9.57
CA ALA A 2 7.45 19.83 8.81
C ALA A 2 6.12 20.16 9.54
N GLU A 3 6.00 19.81 10.82
CA GLU A 3 4.81 20.10 11.63
C GLU A 3 4.49 21.60 11.79
N GLU A 4 5.52 22.46 11.81
CA GLU A 4 5.31 23.91 11.95
C GLU A 4 4.75 24.52 10.68
N ILE A 5 5.18 24.07 9.51
CA ILE A 5 4.66 24.51 8.21
C ILE A 5 3.24 23.99 8.02
N LEU A 6 2.97 22.74 8.43
CA LEU A 6 1.64 22.13 8.35
C LEU A 6 0.56 22.92 9.12
N LYS A 7 0.91 23.47 10.29
CA LYS A 7 0.00 24.27 11.14
C LYS A 7 -0.39 25.61 10.51
N ARG A 8 0.42 26.14 9.59
CA ARG A 8 0.25 27.47 8.99
C ARG A 8 -0.47 27.41 7.63
N LEU A 9 -0.68 26.22 7.07
CA LEU A 9 -1.44 26.01 5.84
C LEU A 9 -2.92 26.36 6.03
N THR A 10 -3.58 26.83 4.97
CA THR A 10 -5.04 26.96 4.97
C THR A 10 -5.69 25.63 5.35
N LEU A 11 -6.72 25.69 6.21
CA LEU A 11 -7.53 24.55 6.66
C LEU A 11 -7.83 23.48 5.57
N PRO A 12 -8.28 23.84 4.35
CA PRO A 12 -8.52 22.87 3.30
C PRO A 12 -7.24 22.17 2.81
N VAL A 13 -6.15 22.89 2.63
CA VAL A 13 -4.86 22.32 2.19
C VAL A 13 -4.28 21.45 3.30
N ARG A 14 -4.28 21.94 4.54
CA ARG A 14 -3.82 21.17 5.72
C ARG A 14 -4.53 19.82 5.85
N LYS A 15 -5.87 19.79 5.75
CA LYS A 15 -6.63 18.54 5.83
C LYS A 15 -6.28 17.57 4.70
N LYS A 16 -6.02 18.08 3.49
CA LYS A 16 -5.58 17.24 2.36
C LYS A 16 -4.16 16.71 2.58
N THR A 17 -3.25 17.54 3.08
CA THR A 17 -1.87 17.15 3.43
C THR A 17 -1.84 16.10 4.55
N GLU A 18 -2.60 16.29 5.62
CA GLU A 18 -2.72 15.28 6.69
C GLU A 18 -3.27 13.95 6.16
N ARG A 19 -4.24 14.02 5.23
CA ARG A 19 -4.82 12.81 4.63
C ARG A 19 -3.85 12.10 3.69
N ILE A 20 -3.07 12.82 2.88
CA ILE A 20 -2.12 12.20 1.96
C ILE A 20 -0.94 11.57 2.71
N LEU A 21 -0.48 12.18 3.81
CA LEU A 21 0.53 11.60 4.70
C LEU A 21 0.04 10.28 5.29
N LYS A 22 -1.18 10.26 5.85
CA LYS A 22 -1.79 9.02 6.36
C LYS A 22 -1.91 7.94 5.28
N LEU A 23 -2.34 8.31 4.07
CA LEU A 23 -2.44 7.35 2.95
C LEU A 23 -1.07 6.83 2.52
N ASN A 24 -0.01 7.64 2.61
CA ASN A 24 1.35 7.22 2.32
C ASN A 24 1.87 6.19 3.35
N GLU A 25 1.62 6.45 4.64
CA GLU A 25 1.92 5.50 5.71
C GLU A 25 1.15 4.19 5.53
N GLU A 26 -0.16 4.25 5.28
CA GLU A 26 -1.00 3.07 5.02
C GLU A 26 -0.50 2.28 3.80
N LYS A 27 -0.11 2.98 2.71
CA LYS A 27 0.47 2.36 1.52
C LYS A 27 1.77 1.63 1.85
N LYS A 28 2.65 2.25 2.65
CA LYS A 28 3.93 1.64 3.08
C LYS A 28 3.70 0.41 3.97
N GLU A 29 2.77 0.50 4.92
CA GLU A 29 2.40 -0.61 5.80
C GLU A 29 1.81 -1.78 5.02
N ILE A 30 0.90 -1.51 4.08
CA ILE A 30 0.30 -2.53 3.22
C ILE A 30 1.34 -3.16 2.30
N SER A 31 2.25 -2.37 1.73
CA SER A 31 3.36 -2.87 0.91
C SER A 31 4.22 -3.86 1.70
N ASN A 32 4.58 -3.53 2.94
CA ASN A 32 5.33 -4.43 3.81
C ASN A 32 4.54 -5.72 4.13
N LYS A 33 3.24 -5.62 4.40
CA LYS A 33 2.37 -6.79 4.63
C LYS A 33 2.30 -7.70 3.40
N ILE A 34 2.19 -7.12 2.20
CA ILE A 34 2.21 -7.87 0.94
C ILE A 34 3.56 -8.56 0.76
N PHE A 35 4.67 -7.86 1.00
CA PHE A 35 6.01 -8.41 0.86
C PHE A 35 6.24 -9.62 1.78
N ILE A 36 5.94 -9.49 3.07
CA ILE A 36 6.08 -10.59 4.05
C ILE A 36 5.18 -11.77 3.66
N SER A 37 3.93 -11.51 3.30
CA SER A 37 2.98 -12.55 2.88
C SER A 37 3.41 -13.23 1.58
N GLY A 38 4.04 -12.49 0.66
CA GLY A 38 4.62 -13.00 -0.58
C GLY A 38 5.77 -13.96 -0.33
N ILE A 39 6.68 -13.63 0.58
CA ILE A 39 7.76 -14.55 1.01
C ILE A 39 7.17 -15.84 1.58
N LEU A 40 6.15 -15.72 2.43
CA LEU A 40 5.52 -16.87 3.08
C LEU A 40 4.80 -17.78 2.06
N LEU A 41 4.15 -17.19 1.05
CA LEU A 41 3.62 -17.94 -0.09
C LEU A 41 4.70 -18.61 -0.90
N PHE A 42 5.81 -17.93 -1.18
CA PHE A 42 6.90 -18.48 -1.97
C PHE A 42 7.49 -19.73 -1.30
N ILE A 43 7.76 -19.67 0.00
CA ILE A 43 8.23 -20.80 0.80
C ILE A 43 7.21 -21.95 0.78
N SER A 44 5.93 -21.64 0.99
CA SER A 44 4.86 -22.64 0.97
C SER A 44 4.72 -23.30 -0.41
N SER A 45 4.89 -22.53 -1.48
CA SER A 45 4.80 -23.01 -2.86
C SER A 45 5.97 -23.92 -3.21
N ILE A 46 7.20 -23.56 -2.80
CA ILE A 46 8.38 -24.42 -2.97
C ILE A 46 8.17 -25.76 -2.27
N TYR A 47 7.66 -25.76 -1.02
CA TYR A 47 7.42 -26.99 -0.28
C TYR A 47 6.43 -27.92 -1.03
N ILE A 48 5.34 -27.36 -1.54
CA ILE A 48 4.33 -28.12 -2.29
C ILE A 48 4.90 -28.62 -3.63
N ILE A 49 5.70 -27.82 -4.33
CA ILE A 49 6.35 -28.22 -5.59
C ILE A 49 7.33 -29.38 -5.36
N LEU A 50 8.15 -29.32 -4.29
CA LEU A 50 9.09 -30.39 -3.95
C LEU A 50 8.38 -31.70 -3.56
N ASN A 51 7.21 -31.60 -2.95
CA ASN A 51 6.36 -32.75 -2.62
C ASN A 51 5.25 -33.02 -3.67
N SER A 52 5.36 -32.44 -4.87
CA SER A 52 4.29 -32.42 -5.88
C SER A 52 3.86 -33.80 -6.36
N MET A 53 4.76 -34.78 -6.36
CA MET A 53 4.46 -36.19 -6.68
C MET A 53 3.29 -36.76 -5.85
N ILE A 54 3.15 -36.34 -4.58
CA ILE A 54 2.08 -36.81 -3.68
C ILE A 54 0.74 -36.13 -4.03
N TYR A 55 0.78 -34.85 -4.40
CA TYR A 55 -0.42 -34.08 -4.75
C TYR A 55 -0.93 -34.37 -6.18
N PHE A 56 -0.03 -34.62 -7.14
CA PHE A 56 -0.39 -35.00 -8.50
C PHE A 56 -1.13 -36.34 -8.51
N ASN A 57 -0.64 -37.33 -7.76
CA ASN A 57 -1.31 -38.63 -7.63
C ASN A 57 -2.71 -38.53 -6.99
N ALA A 58 -2.98 -37.50 -6.19
CA ALA A 58 -4.30 -37.24 -5.60
C ALA A 58 -5.25 -36.46 -6.51
N LEU A 59 -4.72 -35.56 -7.36
CA LEU A 59 -5.52 -34.67 -8.22
C LEU A 59 -5.83 -35.27 -9.60
N VAL A 60 -4.97 -36.13 -10.13
CA VAL A 60 -5.20 -36.82 -11.41
C VAL A 60 -6.47 -37.69 -11.39
N PRO A 61 -6.76 -38.48 -10.34
CA PRO A 61 -7.99 -39.28 -10.28
C PRO A 61 -9.26 -38.42 -10.23
N LEU A 62 -9.20 -37.25 -9.58
CA LEU A 62 -10.31 -36.29 -9.57
C LEU A 62 -10.62 -35.81 -10.99
N TYR A 63 -9.58 -35.42 -11.74
CA TYR A 63 -9.73 -34.84 -13.06
C TYR A 63 -10.11 -35.87 -14.13
N VAL A 64 -9.65 -37.12 -13.97
CA VAL A 64 -9.87 -38.20 -14.94
C VAL A 64 -11.11 -39.03 -14.63
N PHE A 65 -11.40 -39.29 -13.35
CA PHE A 65 -12.44 -40.23 -12.95
C PHE A 65 -13.57 -39.61 -12.09
N GLY A 66 -13.48 -38.31 -11.77
CA GLY A 66 -14.56 -37.59 -11.08
C GLY A 66 -14.77 -37.96 -9.61
N TYR A 67 -13.85 -38.70 -9.01
CA TYR A 67 -13.86 -39.01 -7.57
C TYR A 67 -12.57 -38.58 -6.89
N ILE A 68 -12.70 -38.13 -5.64
CA ILE A 68 -11.57 -37.81 -4.78
C ILE A 68 -11.12 -39.11 -4.13
N GLU A 69 -9.96 -39.65 -4.53
CA GLU A 69 -9.33 -40.66 -3.68
C GLU A 69 -8.87 -39.99 -2.38
N PRO A 70 -9.13 -40.61 -1.21
CA PRO A 70 -8.60 -40.09 0.03
C PRO A 70 -7.08 -40.14 -0.05
N ILE A 71 -6.42 -38.99 0.14
CA ILE A 71 -4.97 -38.89 -0.01
C ILE A 71 -4.28 -39.69 1.11
N ARG A 72 -4.00 -40.96 0.84
CA ARG A 72 -3.33 -41.87 1.77
C ARG A 72 -1.83 -41.55 1.75
N GLY A 73 -1.30 -41.10 2.89
CA GLY A 73 0.11 -40.75 3.04
C GLY A 73 0.40 -39.25 3.18
N LEU A 74 -0.62 -38.37 3.12
CA LEU A 74 -0.41 -36.96 3.41
C LEU A 74 -0.01 -36.79 4.88
N LYS A 75 1.22 -36.32 5.13
CA LYS A 75 1.66 -36.04 6.49
C LYS A 75 0.87 -34.84 7.01
N ILE A 76 0.73 -34.72 8.34
CA ILE A 76 0.05 -33.58 8.97
C ILE A 76 0.65 -32.24 8.48
N LEU A 77 1.96 -32.23 8.21
CA LEU A 77 2.68 -31.10 7.61
C LEU A 77 2.15 -30.69 6.23
N ASP A 78 1.84 -31.65 5.35
CA ASP A 78 1.32 -31.37 4.01
C ASP A 78 -0.06 -30.67 4.05
N LYS A 79 -0.95 -31.12 4.95
CA LYS A 79 -2.24 -30.46 5.18
C LYS A 79 -2.07 -29.04 5.69
N PHE A 80 -1.10 -28.84 6.60
CA PHE A 80 -0.81 -27.53 7.16
C PHE A 80 -0.34 -26.55 6.08
N PHE A 81 0.60 -26.94 5.21
CA PHE A 81 1.09 -26.08 4.12
C PHE A 81 0.00 -25.74 3.10
N LEU A 82 -0.89 -26.69 2.78
CA LEU A 82 -1.96 -26.47 1.81
C LEU A 82 -3.04 -25.53 2.36
N ILE A 83 -3.45 -25.69 3.63
CA ILE A 83 -4.36 -24.76 4.31
C ILE A 83 -3.71 -23.37 4.40
N THR A 84 -2.44 -23.31 4.78
CA THR A 84 -1.69 -22.05 4.90
C THR A 84 -1.63 -21.32 3.56
N LEU A 85 -1.40 -22.04 2.46
CA LEU A 85 -1.41 -21.46 1.11
C LEU A 85 -2.78 -20.89 0.71
N ILE A 86 -3.88 -21.59 1.00
CA ILE A 86 -5.24 -21.10 0.76
C ILE A 86 -5.53 -19.85 1.60
N CYS A 87 -5.16 -19.85 2.89
CA CYS A 87 -5.36 -18.70 3.77
C CYS A 87 -4.58 -17.47 3.29
N ILE A 88 -3.30 -17.63 2.95
CA ILE A 88 -2.46 -16.48 2.55
C ILE A 88 -2.87 -15.97 1.16
N SER A 89 -3.20 -16.85 0.21
CA SER A 89 -3.69 -16.43 -1.11
C SER A 89 -5.00 -15.62 -1.00
N THR A 90 -5.94 -16.09 -0.18
CA THR A 90 -7.19 -15.36 0.09
C THR A 90 -6.91 -14.01 0.76
N TYR A 91 -6.04 -13.99 1.77
CA TYR A 91 -5.63 -12.76 2.46
C TYR A 91 -4.97 -11.75 1.51
N LEU A 92 -4.06 -12.19 0.64
CA LEU A 92 -3.42 -11.34 -0.36
C LEU A 92 -4.40 -10.79 -1.38
N TYR A 93 -5.41 -11.56 -1.78
CA TYR A 93 -6.46 -11.06 -2.67
C TYR A 93 -7.20 -9.87 -2.05
N PHE A 94 -7.65 -10.00 -0.80
CA PHE A 94 -8.34 -8.92 -0.08
C PHE A 94 -7.43 -7.70 0.14
N ILE A 95 -6.18 -7.94 0.54
CA ILE A 95 -5.21 -6.85 0.73
C ILE A 95 -4.89 -6.15 -0.58
N SER A 96 -4.76 -6.89 -1.69
CA SER A 96 -4.50 -6.30 -3.00
C SER A 96 -5.64 -5.38 -3.44
N GLN A 97 -6.89 -5.77 -3.21
CA GLN A 97 -8.03 -4.89 -3.46
C GLN A 97 -7.98 -3.63 -2.59
N LYS A 98 -7.71 -3.77 -1.29
CA LYS A 98 -7.56 -2.62 -0.38
C LYS A 98 -6.42 -1.69 -0.83
N ASN A 99 -5.28 -2.26 -1.22
CA ASN A 99 -4.13 -1.52 -1.71
C ASN A 99 -4.47 -0.70 -2.97
N LYS A 100 -5.18 -1.29 -3.94
CA LYS A 100 -5.65 -0.56 -5.13
C LYS A 100 -6.52 0.64 -4.77
N SER A 101 -7.44 0.47 -3.81
CA SER A 101 -8.29 1.58 -3.36
C SER A 101 -7.47 2.71 -2.73
N ILE A 102 -6.50 2.38 -1.87
CA ILE A 102 -5.63 3.36 -1.20
C ILE A 102 -4.73 4.07 -2.21
N ILE A 103 -4.13 3.35 -3.16
CA ILE A 103 -3.32 3.95 -4.24
C ILE A 103 -4.16 4.94 -5.06
N ASN A 104 -5.39 4.57 -5.43
CA ASN A 104 -6.27 5.45 -6.17
C ASN A 104 -6.66 6.70 -5.37
N GLN A 105 -6.95 6.56 -4.08
CA GLN A 105 -7.24 7.71 -3.20
C GLN A 105 -6.01 8.62 -3.06
N PHE A 106 -4.82 8.03 -2.91
CA PHE A 106 -3.56 8.74 -2.81
C PHE A 106 -3.28 9.55 -4.09
N GLU A 107 -3.36 8.93 -5.28
CA GLU A 107 -3.15 9.62 -6.56
C GLU A 107 -4.16 10.75 -6.79
N ASN A 108 -5.44 10.51 -6.48
CA ASN A 108 -6.46 11.54 -6.62
C ASN A 108 -6.19 12.75 -5.70
N LEU A 109 -5.75 12.49 -4.46
CA LEU A 109 -5.38 13.54 -3.50
C LEU A 109 -4.09 14.26 -3.91
N ARG A 110 -3.10 13.52 -4.43
CA ARG A 110 -1.84 14.05 -4.96
C ARG A 110 -2.12 15.04 -6.09
N ILE A 111 -2.91 14.63 -7.09
CA ILE A 111 -3.30 15.47 -8.22
C ILE A 111 -4.11 16.68 -7.74
N SER A 112 -5.03 16.51 -6.78
CA SER A 112 -5.77 17.64 -6.21
C SER A 112 -4.85 18.64 -5.51
N LEU A 113 -3.89 18.16 -4.72
CA LEU A 113 -2.92 19.02 -4.04
C LEU A 113 -2.03 19.76 -5.03
N MET A 114 -1.55 19.10 -6.11
CA MET A 114 -0.79 19.76 -7.18
C MET A 114 -1.58 20.92 -7.80
N LYS A 115 -2.88 20.73 -8.06
CA LYS A 115 -3.76 21.80 -8.59
C LYS A 115 -3.95 22.93 -7.60
N ASP A 116 -4.16 22.63 -6.32
CA ASP A 116 -4.34 23.63 -5.26
C ASP A 116 -3.04 24.46 -5.07
N ILE A 117 -1.87 23.82 -5.10
CA ILE A 117 -0.56 24.48 -5.02
C ILE A 117 -0.32 25.39 -6.23
N GLY A 118 -0.72 24.97 -7.43
CA GLY A 118 -0.56 25.75 -8.66
C GLY A 118 -1.48 26.97 -8.75
N THR A 119 -2.56 27.03 -7.95
CA THR A 119 -3.61 28.06 -8.09
C THR A 119 -3.73 28.97 -6.86
N SER A 120 -3.73 28.44 -5.64
CA SER A 120 -4.04 29.20 -4.42
C SER A 120 -3.34 28.63 -3.18
N PHE A 121 -2.01 28.71 -3.14
CA PHE A 121 -1.25 28.35 -1.95
C PHE A 121 -1.06 29.57 -1.02
N CYS A 122 -1.67 29.52 0.17
CA CYS A 122 -1.62 30.58 1.17
C CYS A 122 -1.26 30.03 2.54
N LEU A 123 -0.46 30.79 3.29
CA LEU A 123 -0.27 30.60 4.73
C LEU A 123 -1.15 31.59 5.47
N CYS A 124 -1.90 31.12 6.45
CA CYS A 124 -2.74 31.97 7.29
C CYS A 124 -2.31 31.79 8.74
N ASP A 125 -1.54 32.76 9.25
CA ASP A 125 -1.23 32.87 10.69
C ASP A 125 -2.19 33.87 11.35
N PHE A 126 -1.98 35.18 11.15
CA PHE A 126 -2.86 36.28 11.61
C PHE A 126 -3.48 37.06 10.44
N GLU A 127 -2.77 37.16 9.32
CA GLU A 127 -3.27 37.61 8.01
C GLU A 127 -2.97 36.51 6.98
N CYS A 128 -3.89 36.24 6.05
CA CYS A 128 -3.66 35.25 5.00
C CYS A 128 -2.76 35.83 3.92
N LYS A 129 -1.55 35.27 3.84
CA LYS A 129 -0.53 35.63 2.87
C LYS A 129 -0.46 34.56 1.79
N CYS A 130 -1.00 34.90 0.62
CA CYS A 130 -1.01 34.05 -0.57
C CYS A 130 0.17 34.41 -1.46
N LYS A 131 1.01 33.44 -1.84
CA LYS A 131 2.26 33.65 -2.62
C LYS A 131 3.32 34.55 -1.97
N ASP A 132 3.41 34.58 -0.65
CA ASP A 132 4.47 35.34 0.02
C ASP A 132 5.71 34.49 0.31
N TYR A 133 6.86 35.14 0.40
CA TYR A 133 8.10 34.53 0.84
C TYR A 133 8.08 34.35 2.36
N PHE A 134 8.34 33.14 2.85
CA PHE A 134 8.50 32.88 4.27
C PHE A 134 10.00 32.77 4.58
N GLY A 135 10.56 33.78 5.26
CA GLY A 135 12.00 33.81 5.57
C GLY A 135 12.92 33.92 4.34
N GLY A 136 12.47 34.56 3.26
CA GLY A 136 13.25 34.76 2.03
C GLY A 136 13.22 33.59 1.04
N ARG A 137 12.42 32.55 1.30
CA ARG A 137 12.19 31.41 0.38
C ARG A 137 10.72 31.29 0.00
N ASP A 138 10.46 30.78 -1.20
CA ASP A 138 9.10 30.55 -1.69
C ASP A 138 8.43 29.45 -0.84
N ILE A 139 7.24 29.75 -0.28
CA ILE A 139 6.47 28.79 0.53
C ILE A 139 6.22 27.49 -0.24
N LYS A 140 6.06 27.60 -1.57
CA LYS A 140 5.90 26.47 -2.47
C LYS A 140 7.10 25.52 -2.40
N GLU A 141 8.32 26.03 -2.46
CA GLU A 141 9.54 25.21 -2.40
C GLU A 141 9.65 24.49 -1.07
N ILE A 142 9.41 25.20 0.04
CA ILE A 142 9.45 24.61 1.39
C ILE A 142 8.42 23.48 1.53
N TYR A 143 7.23 23.65 0.95
CA TYR A 143 6.20 22.61 0.97
C TYR A 143 6.57 21.42 0.06
N LEU A 144 7.18 21.65 -1.10
CA LEU A 144 7.66 20.58 -1.97
C LEU A 144 8.78 19.78 -1.28
N GLU A 145 9.76 20.44 -0.67
CA GLU A 145 10.83 19.78 0.11
C GLU A 145 10.27 18.92 1.25
N MET A 146 9.23 19.41 1.94
CA MET A 146 8.57 18.62 2.99
C MET A 146 7.95 17.34 2.41
N MET A 147 7.24 17.46 1.29
CA MET A 147 6.54 16.33 0.68
C MET A 147 7.54 15.33 0.09
N GLU A 148 8.63 15.79 -0.52
CA GLU A 148 9.74 14.96 -0.95
C GLU A 148 10.41 14.24 0.22
N GLY A 149 10.60 14.92 1.37
CA GLY A 149 11.14 14.31 2.59
C GLY A 149 10.28 13.16 3.11
N GLU A 150 8.97 13.21 2.88
CA GLU A 150 8.00 12.15 3.20
C GLU A 150 7.88 11.10 2.08
N GLY A 151 8.68 11.21 1.01
CA GLY A 151 8.65 10.32 -0.15
C GLY A 151 7.45 10.53 -1.09
N ILE A 152 6.80 11.70 -1.00
CA ILE A 152 5.67 12.11 -1.84
C ILE A 152 6.16 13.14 -2.84
N ASP A 153 6.41 12.69 -4.06
CA ASP A 153 6.81 13.60 -5.14
C ASP A 153 5.60 14.42 -5.61
N LEU A 154 5.69 15.74 -5.59
CA LEU A 154 4.67 16.65 -6.10
C LEU A 154 5.18 17.49 -7.29
N ILE A 155 6.32 17.09 -7.85
CA ILE A 155 6.98 17.72 -8.99
C ILE A 155 6.71 16.89 -10.25
N ILE A 156 6.74 17.53 -11.42
CA ILE A 156 6.67 16.88 -12.75
C ILE A 156 8.08 16.62 -13.23
#